data_AF-A0A2V9R9P5-F1
#
_entry.id   AF-A0A2V9R9P5-F1
#
_cell.length_a   1.000
_cell.length_b   1.000
_cell.length_c   1.000
_cell.angle_alpha   90.00
_cell.angle_beta   90.00
_cell.angle_gamma   90.00
#
_symmetry.space_group_name_H-M   'P 1'
#
loop_
_entity.id
_entity.type
_entity.pdbx_description
1 polymer ?
#
loop_
_entity_poly.entity_id
_entity_poly.type
_entity_poly.pdbx_seq_one_letter_code
_entity_poly.pdbx_strand_id
1 'polypeptide(L)' 'MARYVADLHLHSRFSKASSPQMSIPNLIVWGKRKGIHLLGTGDFTHPEWLGEIEDHLEQDDSGFLKPKEETEIRFLLTA' A
#
# COMPACT_ATOMS: atom_id res chain seq x y z
N MET A 1 4.54 -12.86 20.07
CA MET A 1 4.22 -12.75 18.63
C MET A 1 3.95 -11.29 18.31
N ALA A 2 4.52 -10.76 17.22
CA ALA A 2 4.14 -9.44 16.73
C ALA A 2 2.68 -9.49 16.24
N ARG A 3 1.87 -8.52 16.64
CA ARG A 3 0.46 -8.41 16.21
C ARG A 3 0.38 -7.38 15.11
N TYR A 4 -0.07 -7.79 13.94
CA TYR A 4 -0.37 -6.88 12.83
C TYR A 4 -1.86 -6.55 12.82
N VAL A 5 -2.15 -5.28 12.57
CA VAL A 5 -3.45 -4.86 12.02
C VAL A 5 -3.23 -4.71 10.52
N ALA A 6 -4.01 -5.43 9.73
CA ALA A 6 -3.84 -5.49 8.28
C ALA A 6 -5.17 -5.18 7.57
N ASP A 7 -5.06 -4.45 6.47
CA ASP A 7 -6.15 -4.21 5.53
C ASP A 7 -5.65 -4.59 4.13
N LEU A 8 -6.08 -5.74 3.63
CA LEU A 8 -5.49 -6.41 2.46
C LEU A 8 -6.35 -6.29 1.20
N HIS A 9 -7.50 -5.63 1.27
CA HIS A 9 -8.39 -5.44 0.13
C HIS A 9 -8.68 -3.96 -0.01
N LEU A 10 -7.84 -3.30 -0.80
CA LEU A 10 -7.97 -1.89 -1.15
C LEU A 10 -8.13 -1.76 -2.66
N HIS A 11 -8.55 -0.58 -3.07
CA HIS A 11 -8.60 -0.20 -4.48
C HIS A 11 -7.79 1.08 -4.67
N SER A 12 -7.11 1.15 -5.81
CA SER A 12 -6.39 2.34 -6.27
C SER A 12 -7.35 3.45 -6.70
N ARG A 13 -6.80 4.61 -7.06
CA ARG A 13 -7.54 5.70 -7.73
C ARG A 13 -8.03 5.35 -9.14
N PHE A 14 -7.52 4.28 -9.75
CA PHE A 14 -7.92 3.82 -11.08
C PHE A 14 -9.17 2.93 -11.06
N SER A 15 -9.56 2.43 -9.89
CA SER A 15 -10.83 1.74 -9.71
C SER A 15 -12.03 2.67 -9.86
N LYS A 16 -13.13 2.13 -10.40
CA LYS A 16 -14.40 2.87 -10.51
C LYS A 16 -14.95 3.21 -9.13
N ALA A 17 -15.51 4.41 -9.00
CA ALA A 17 -16.08 4.92 -7.75
C ALA A 17 -15.09 4.93 -6.56
N SER A 18 -13.78 4.96 -6.84
CA SER A 18 -12.73 5.16 -5.85
C SER A 18 -12.37 6.65 -5.72
N SER A 19 -11.78 7.04 -4.58
CA SER A 19 -11.31 8.41 -4.38
C SER A 19 -10.07 8.69 -5.23
N PRO A 20 -9.96 9.86 -5.88
CA PRO A 20 -8.74 10.23 -6.60
C PRO A 20 -7.52 10.38 -5.68
N GLN A 21 -7.74 10.43 -4.36
CA GLN A 21 -6.68 10.48 -3.35
C GLN A 21 -6.15 9.10 -2.93
N MET A 22 -6.65 8.00 -3.51
CA MET A 22 -6.11 6.65 -3.29
C MET A 22 -4.76 6.50 -3.99
N SER A 23 -3.72 7.07 -3.36
CA SER A 23 -2.31 7.04 -3.78
C SER A 23 -1.43 6.43 -2.68
N ILE A 24 -0.27 5.89 -3.03
CA ILE A 24 0.64 5.26 -2.05
C ILE A 24 0.99 6.21 -0.89
N PRO A 25 1.36 7.49 -1.10
CA PRO A 25 1.63 8.42 0.00
C PRO A 25 0.44 8.62 0.94
N ASN A 26 -0.78 8.75 0.40
CA ASN A 26 -1.97 8.92 1.23
C ASN A 26 -2.32 7.64 2.01
N LEU A 27 -2.13 6.47 1.40
CA LEU A 27 -2.32 5.19 2.07
C LEU A 27 -1.39 5.05 3.28
N ILE A 28 -0.13 5.49 3.18
CA ILE A 28 0.81 5.51 4.31
C ILE A 28 0.31 6.44 5.43
N VAL A 29 -0.08 7.67 5.08
CA VAL A 29 -0.58 8.66 6.05
C VAL A 29 -1.81 8.14 6.79
N TRP A 30 -2.78 7.57 6.07
CA TRP A 30 -4.00 7.05 6.67
C TRP A 30 -3.79 5.71 7.40
N GLY A 31 -2.88 4.87 6.93
CA GLY A 31 -2.45 3.65 7.62
C GLY A 31 -1.91 3.96 9.01
N LYS A 32 -0.99 4.93 9.10
CA LYS A 32 -0.46 5.44 10.39
C LYS A 32 -1.57 5.93 11.30
N ARG A 33 -2.45 6.81 10.79
CA ARG A 33 -3.57 7.38 11.57
C ARG A 33 -4.55 6.33 12.08
N LYS A 34 -4.77 5.25 11.31
CA LYS A 34 -5.67 4.16 11.67
C LYS A 34 -5.00 3.08 12.53
N GLY A 35 -3.68 3.12 12.71
CA GLY A 35 -2.94 2.05 13.38
C GLY A 35 -2.87 0.75 12.57
N ILE A 36 -2.92 0.85 11.24
CA ILE A 36 -2.73 -0.29 10.32
C ILE A 36 -1.23 -0.41 10.07
N HIS A 37 -0.71 -1.63 10.13
CA HIS A 37 0.72 -1.92 9.99
C HIS A 37 1.05 -2.54 8.62
N LEU A 38 0.07 -3.23 8.02
CA LEU A 38 0.21 -3.89 6.72
C LEU A 38 -0.98 -3.54 5.81
N LEU A 39 -0.70 -2.99 4.64
CA LEU A 39 -1.72 -2.63 3.65
C LEU A 39 -1.59 -3.50 2.40
N GLY A 40 -2.71 -3.86 1.78
CA GLY A 40 -2.72 -4.35 0.40
C GLY A 40 -2.49 -3.20 -0.57
N THR A 41 -1.72 -3.42 -1.63
CA THR A 41 -1.64 -2.44 -2.73
C THR A 41 -2.97 -2.25 -3.44
N GLY A 42 -3.75 -3.33 -3.62
CA GLY A 42 -4.92 -3.37 -4.49
C GLY A 42 -4.57 -3.14 -5.96
N ASP A 43 -5.41 -3.59 -6.89
CA ASP A 43 -5.40 -3.23 -8.32
C ASP A 43 -4.03 -3.34 -9.02
N PHE A 44 -3.07 -4.16 -8.54
CA PHE A 44 -1.68 -4.12 -9.05
C PHE A 44 -1.54 -4.47 -10.54
N THR A 45 -2.58 -5.07 -11.12
CA THR A 45 -2.65 -5.40 -12.55
C THR A 45 -2.90 -4.18 -13.43
N HIS A 46 -3.27 -3.02 -12.87
CA HIS A 46 -3.38 -1.77 -13.61
C HIS A 46 -1.99 -1.17 -13.88
N PRO A 47 -1.60 -0.92 -15.14
CA PRO A 47 -0.22 -0.58 -15.49
C PRO A 47 0.26 0.74 -14.87
N GLU A 48 -0.58 1.78 -14.84
CA GLU A 48 -0.21 3.05 -14.21
C GLU A 48 -0.15 2.95 -12.68
N TRP A 49 -0.92 2.03 -12.08
CA TRP A 49 -0.86 1.81 -10.63
C TRP A 49 0.37 1.02 -10.25
N LEU A 50 0.75 0.03 -11.07
CA LEU A 50 1.99 -0.71 -10.90
C LEU A 50 3.21 0.22 -10.96
N GLY A 51 3.22 1.18 -11.91
CA GLY A 51 4.27 2.21 -11.97
C GLY A 51 4.34 3.03 -10.68
N GLU A 52 3.20 3.48 -10.14
CA GLU A 52 3.17 4.20 -8.86
C GLU A 52 3.65 3.34 -7.67
N ILE A 53 3.29 2.06 -7.65
CA ILE A 53 3.79 1.10 -6.66
C ILE A 53 5.32 1.03 -6.72
N GLU A 54 5.91 0.86 -7.91
CA GLU A 54 7.37 0.77 -8.11
C GLU A 54 8.10 2.09 -7.81
N ASP A 55 7.45 3.23 -8.05
CA ASP A 55 7.98 4.55 -7.74
C ASP A 55 8.10 4.80 -6.24
N HIS A 56 7.15 4.30 -5.44
CA HIS A 56 7.08 4.59 -4.01
C HIS A 56 7.51 3.45 -3.09
N LEU A 57 7.41 2.20 -3.55
CA LEU A 57 7.68 1.00 -2.75
C LEU A 57 8.86 0.22 -3.33
N GLU A 58 9.54 -0.51 -2.46
CA GLU A 58 10.62 -1.43 -2.81
C GLU A 58 10.50 -2.72 -1.98
N GLN A 59 11.06 -3.82 -2.48
CA GLN A 59 11.09 -5.08 -1.73
C GLN A 59 11.99 -4.97 -0.50
N ASP A 60 11.60 -5.62 0.60
CA ASP A 60 12.47 -5.88 1.73
C ASP A 60 12.70 -7.39 1.94
N ASP A 61 13.67 -7.74 2.79
CA ASP A 61 14.02 -9.13 3.09
C ASP A 61 12.94 -9.87 3.89
N SER A 62 11.84 -9.20 4.28
CA SER A 62 10.73 -9.80 5.04
C SER A 62 9.65 -10.41 4.14
N GLY A 63 9.75 -10.23 2.82
CA GLY A 63 8.73 -10.63 1.86
C GLY A 63 7.58 -9.64 1.73
N PHE A 64 7.69 -8.47 2.37
CA PHE A 64 6.79 -7.34 2.17
C PHE A 64 7.45 -6.27 1.28
N LEU A 65 6.62 -5.38 0.77
CA LEU A 65 7.08 -4.12 0.22
C LEU A 65 7.18 -3.10 1.35
N LYS A 66 8.24 -2.28 1.33
CA LYS A 66 8.39 -1.12 2.22
C LYS A 66 8.36 0.17 1.40
N PRO A 67 7.82 1.26 1.94
CA PRO A 67 8.00 2.58 1.32
C PRO A 67 9.47 2.98 1.28
N LYS A 68 9.86 3.72 0.24
CA LYS A 68 11.21 4.31 0.13
C LYS A 68 11.44 5.40 1.18
N GLU A 69 10.38 5.98 1.73
CA GLU A 69 10.42 6.81 2.93
C GLU A 69 10.44 5.97 4.20
N GLU A 70 11.12 6.45 5.25
CA GLU A 70 11.20 5.71 6.52
C GLU A 70 9.84 5.67 7.23
N THR A 71 9.32 4.46 7.45
CA THR A 71 8.02 4.24 8.11
C THR A 71 7.84 2.80 8.57
N GLU A 72 6.97 2.62 9.56
CA GLU A 72 6.52 1.31 10.05
C GLU A 72 5.49 0.59 9.16
N ILE A 73 4.90 1.28 8.19
CA ILE A 73 3.90 0.71 7.28
C ILE A 73 4.61 -0.24 6.32
N ARG A 74 4.00 -1.41 6.10
CA ARG A 74 4.39 -2.37 5.08
C ARG A 74 3.25 -2.60 4.11
N PHE A 75 3.59 -3.10 2.93
CA PHE A 75 2.64 -3.40 1.87
C PHE A 75 2.78 -4.85 1.40
N LEU A 76 1.65 -5.42 0.98
CA LEU A 76 1.59 -6.69 0.27
C LEU A 76 0.99 -6.44 -1.11
N LEU A 77 1.66 -6.96 -2.15
CA LEU A 77 1.13 -6.91 -3.50
C LEU A 77 -0.16 -7.74 -3.59
N THR A 78 -1.28 -7.08 -3.89
CA THR A 78 -2.63 -7.66 -3.86
C THR A 78 -3.45 -7.15 -5.04
N ALA A 79 -4.23 -8.05 -5.66
CA ALA A 79 -5.10 -7.77 -6.80
C ALA A 79 -6.34 -6.98 -6.38
#